data_AF-A0A7L5BZ59-F1
#
_entry.id   AF-A0A7L5BZ59-F1
#
_cell.length_a   1.000
_cell.length_b   1.000
_cell.length_c   1.000
_cell.angle_alpha   90.00
_cell.angle_beta   90.00
_cell.angle_gamma   90.00
#
_symmetry.space_group_name_H-M   'P 1'
#
loop_
_entity.id
_entity.type
_entity.pdbx_description
1 polymer ?
#
loop_
_entity_poly.entity_id
_entity_poly.type
_entity_poly.pdbx_seq_one_letter_code
_entity_poly.pdbx_strand_id
1 'polypeptide(L)'
;MNDNRHQADHDRVQRMVELAADRDVVWAEIGGFGAIAGWHPLIASVELTEIEGRTFRHLTTTDDELFFERLIEVGPHHLTYEVVEGPLPVSDYRATLSCVAEADGCRVFWSAYFTPAEDAGRVPDDIVGAFYEIGLRALRERFG
;
A
#
# COMPACT_ATOMS: atom_id res chain seq x y z
N MET A 1 -19.97 -18.27 24.09
CA MET A 1 -20.09 -17.26 23.02
C MET A 1 -18.71 -17.06 22.46
N ASN A 2 -18.31 -17.88 21.48
CA ASN A 2 -17.04 -17.71 20.78
C ASN A 2 -17.37 -17.09 19.44
N ASP A 3 -17.27 -15.77 19.37
CA ASP A 3 -17.37 -15.04 18.12
C ASP A 3 -16.01 -15.14 17.41
N ASN A 4 -15.74 -16.31 16.85
CA ASN A 4 -14.58 -16.54 15.99
C ASN A 4 -14.92 -16.04 14.59
N ARG A 5 -15.11 -14.72 14.45
CA ARG A 5 -15.15 -14.05 13.15
C ARG A 5 -13.74 -13.60 12.77
N HIS A 6 -12.86 -14.56 12.54
CA HIS A 6 -11.85 -14.41 11.50
C HIS A 6 -12.58 -14.66 10.18
N GLN A 7 -13.39 -13.69 9.75
CA GLN A 7 -13.75 -13.62 8.34
C GLN A 7 -12.41 -13.46 7.63
N ALA A 8 -12.00 -14.46 6.84
CA ALA A 8 -10.93 -14.25 5.88
C ALA A 8 -11.45 -13.19 4.90
N ASP A 9 -11.19 -11.91 5.20
CA ASP A 9 -11.47 -10.82 4.28
C ASP A 9 -10.56 -11.05 3.08
N HIS A 10 -11.16 -11.48 1.97
CA HIS A 10 -10.47 -11.48 0.70
C HIS A 10 -10.09 -10.04 0.39
N ASP A 11 -8.79 -9.78 0.24
CA ASP A 11 -8.29 -8.53 -0.34
C ASP A 11 -9.11 -8.21 -1.60
N ARG A 12 -9.69 -7.02 -1.64
CA ARG A 12 -10.51 -6.57 -2.77
C ARG A 12 -9.65 -6.33 -4.00
N VAL A 13 -8.49 -5.72 -3.78
CA VAL A 13 -7.47 -5.48 -4.79
C VAL A 13 -6.17 -6.11 -4.31
N GLN A 14 -5.53 -6.89 -5.18
CA GLN A 14 -4.18 -7.39 -4.96
C GLN A 14 -3.37 -7.25 -6.25
N ARG A 15 -2.10 -6.88 -6.12
CA ARG A 15 -1.10 -6.89 -7.19
C ARG A 15 0.22 -7.41 -6.65
N MET A 16 1.01 -7.98 -7.55
CA MET A 16 2.34 -8.44 -7.22
C MET A 16 3.33 -8.20 -8.36
N VAL A 17 4.60 -8.21 -8.02
CA VAL A 17 5.69 -8.23 -8.99
C VAL A 17 6.84 -9.09 -8.46
N GLU A 18 7.46 -9.84 -9.37
CA GLU A 18 8.69 -10.60 -9.11
C GLU A 18 9.88 -9.76 -9.54
N LEU A 19 10.92 -9.74 -8.71
CA LEU A 19 12.13 -8.95 -8.90
C LEU A 19 13.35 -9.84 -8.76
N ALA A 20 14.35 -9.66 -9.62
CA ALA A 20 15.62 -10.39 -9.60
C ALA A 20 16.61 -9.76 -8.59
N ALA A 21 16.11 -9.41 -7.41
CA ALA A 21 16.86 -8.73 -6.36
C ALA A 21 16.55 -9.34 -5.00
N ASP A 22 17.51 -9.25 -4.09
CA ASP A 22 17.37 -9.72 -2.71
C ASP A 22 16.24 -8.96 -1.99
N ARG A 23 15.44 -9.70 -1.20
CA ARG A 23 14.29 -9.17 -0.47
C ARG A 23 14.67 -8.03 0.46
N ASP A 24 15.79 -8.13 1.16
CA ASP A 24 16.18 -7.14 2.16
C ASP A 24 16.67 -5.85 1.47
N VAL A 25 17.30 -5.98 0.29
CA VAL A 25 17.65 -4.84 -0.57
C VAL A 25 16.40 -4.11 -1.07
N VAL A 26 15.41 -4.84 -1.59
CA VAL A 26 14.15 -4.23 -2.06
C VAL A 26 13.38 -3.60 -0.88
N TRP A 27 13.31 -4.30 0.25
CA TRP A 27 12.60 -3.82 1.43
C TRP A 27 13.23 -2.58 2.06
N ALA A 28 14.56 -2.45 2.00
CA ALA A 28 15.24 -1.22 2.44
C ALA A 28 14.76 0.03 1.69
N GLU A 29 14.30 -0.12 0.45
CA GLU A 29 13.76 1.00 -0.34
C GLU A 29 12.27 1.23 -0.13
N ILE A 30 11.46 0.17 -0.04
CA ILE A 30 10.00 0.29 -0.05
C ILE A 30 9.35 0.21 1.34
N GLY A 31 10.07 -0.35 2.32
CA GLY A 31 9.52 -0.74 3.62
C GLY A 31 9.33 0.40 4.62
N GLY A 32 9.88 1.58 4.33
CA GLY A 32 9.66 2.77 5.15
C GLY A 32 8.25 3.34 4.89
N PHE A 33 7.48 3.60 5.94
CA PHE A 33 6.13 4.19 5.79
C PHE A 33 6.16 5.54 5.04
N GLY A 34 7.22 6.34 5.23
CA GLY A 34 7.46 7.58 4.48
C GLY A 34 8.22 7.42 3.16
N ALA A 35 8.69 6.22 2.82
CA ALA A 35 9.60 6.00 1.69
C ALA A 35 8.91 5.96 0.32
N ILE A 36 7.56 5.92 0.28
CA ILE A 36 6.78 5.77 -0.95
C ILE A 36 7.05 6.85 -2.01
N ALA A 37 7.35 8.09 -1.60
CA ALA A 37 7.77 9.15 -2.54
C ALA A 37 9.09 8.84 -3.27
N GLY A 38 9.95 8.00 -2.69
CA GLY A 38 11.24 7.65 -3.27
C GLY A 38 11.19 6.56 -4.35
N TRP A 39 10.05 5.88 -4.51
CA TRP A 39 9.93 4.76 -5.46
C TRP A 39 8.62 4.74 -6.26
N HIS A 40 7.56 5.39 -5.80
CA HIS A 40 6.26 5.38 -6.48
C HIS A 40 6.12 6.59 -7.43
N PRO A 41 5.96 6.38 -8.75
CA PRO A 41 6.00 7.49 -9.73
C PRO A 41 4.91 8.56 -9.57
N LEU A 42 3.78 8.19 -8.98
CA LEU A 42 2.63 9.10 -8.79
C LEU A 42 2.67 9.90 -7.48
N ILE A 43 3.71 9.75 -6.66
CA ILE A 43 3.81 10.45 -5.38
C ILE A 43 4.78 11.62 -5.48
N ALA A 44 4.28 12.82 -5.21
CA ALA A 44 5.07 14.05 -5.20
C ALA A 44 5.79 14.26 -3.87
N SER A 45 5.09 14.07 -2.75
CA SER A 45 5.65 14.28 -1.41
C SER A 45 4.95 13.46 -0.34
N VAL A 46 5.67 13.24 0.75
CA VAL A 46 5.15 12.62 1.96
C VAL A 46 5.61 13.41 3.18
N GLU A 47 4.69 13.75 4.06
CA GLU A 47 4.96 14.38 5.35
C GLU A 47 4.50 13.47 6.49
N LEU A 48 5.44 13.03 7.32
CA LEU A 48 5.13 12.23 8.50
C LEU A 48 4.71 13.12 9.66
N THR A 49 3.68 12.69 10.39
CA THR A 49 3.24 13.34 11.62
C THR A 49 2.91 12.30 12.68
N GLU A 50 2.93 12.71 13.94
CA GLU A 50 2.54 11.88 15.07
C GLU A 50 1.38 12.53 15.80
N ILE A 51 0.29 11.77 15.98
CA ILE A 51 -0.90 12.20 16.72
C ILE A 51 -1.20 11.13 17.76
N GLU A 52 -1.19 11.52 19.03
CA GLU A 52 -1.46 10.61 20.16
C GLU A 52 -0.57 9.34 20.15
N GLY A 53 0.71 9.49 19.78
CA GLY A 53 1.67 8.38 19.72
C GLY A 53 1.45 7.40 18.56
N ARG A 54 0.61 7.78 17.58
CA ARG A 54 0.41 7.02 16.33
C ARG A 54 1.03 7.78 15.17
N THR A 55 1.70 7.07 14.28
CA THR A 55 2.32 7.65 13.09
C THR A 55 1.29 7.75 11.97
N PHE A 56 1.25 8.93 11.35
CA PHE A 56 0.46 9.21 10.16
C PHE A 56 1.36 9.77 9.07
N ARG A 57 0.85 9.76 7.84
CA ARG A 57 1.45 10.47 6.72
C ARG A 57 0.40 11.25 5.95
N HIS A 58 0.76 12.46 5.55
CA HIS A 58 0.11 13.15 4.44
C HIS A 58 0.87 12.77 3.17
N LEU A 59 0.16 12.19 2.22
CA LEU A 59 0.69 11.81 0.92
C LEU A 59 0.05 12.71 -0.13
N THR A 60 0.88 13.39 -0.91
CA THR A 60 0.47 14.23 -2.03
C THR A 60 0.87 13.54 -3.32
N THR A 61 -0.10 13.33 -4.20
CA THR A 61 0.15 12.77 -5.53
C THR A 61 0.65 13.84 -6.49
N THR A 62 1.17 13.44 -7.65
CA THR A 62 1.65 14.37 -8.69
C THR A 62 0.56 15.22 -9.34
N ASP A 63 -0.71 14.88 -9.13
CA ASP A 63 -1.91 15.63 -9.53
C ASP A 63 -2.59 16.35 -8.35
N ASP A 64 -1.84 16.57 -7.26
CA ASP A 64 -2.25 17.35 -6.09
C ASP A 64 -3.39 16.72 -5.26
N GLU A 65 -3.72 15.44 -5.46
CA GLU A 65 -4.60 14.70 -4.56
C GLU A 65 -3.91 14.44 -3.20
N LEU A 66 -4.69 14.48 -2.13
CA LEU A 66 -4.20 14.34 -0.76
C LEU A 66 -4.80 13.10 -0.10
N PHE A 67 -3.93 12.31 0.51
CA PHE A 67 -4.30 11.18 1.35
C PHE A 67 -3.74 11.39 2.75
N PHE A 68 -4.58 11.16 3.76
CA PHE A 68 -4.16 11.09 5.14
C PHE A 68 -4.26 9.64 5.61
N GLU A 69 -3.11 9.05 5.93
CA GLU A 69 -3.02 7.61 6.20
C GLU A 69 -2.38 7.35 7.56
N ARG A 70 -2.86 6.33 8.25
CA ARG A 70 -2.35 5.93 9.57
C ARG A 70 -1.60 4.60 9.45
N LEU A 71 -0.40 4.57 10.03
CA LEU A 71 0.36 3.33 10.17
C LEU A 71 -0.31 2.43 11.20
N ILE A 72 -0.53 1.17 10.83
CA ILE A 72 -1.19 0.18 11.70
C ILE A 72 -0.19 -0.84 12.22
N GLU A 73 0.66 -1.35 11.34
CA GLU A 73 1.63 -2.40 11.69
C GLU A 73 2.87 -2.27 10.81
N VAL A 74 4.03 -2.54 11.40
CA VAL A 74 5.29 -2.75 10.67
C VAL A 74 5.93 -4.01 11.20
N GLY A 75 6.27 -4.92 10.29
CA GLY A 75 7.11 -6.07 10.56
C GLY A 75 8.39 -6.04 9.72
N PRO A 76 9.14 -7.16 9.70
CA PRO A 76 10.44 -7.22 9.03
C PRO A 76 10.37 -6.95 7.53
N HIS A 77 9.33 -7.43 6.83
CA HIS A 77 9.13 -7.26 5.39
C HIS A 77 7.65 -7.03 5.03
N HIS A 78 6.91 -6.42 5.95
CA HIS A 78 5.54 -6.00 5.70
C HIS A 78 5.23 -4.71 6.45
N LEU A 79 4.34 -3.91 5.89
CA LEU A 79 3.73 -2.78 6.56
C LEU A 79 2.25 -2.76 6.20
N THR A 80 1.42 -2.36 7.16
CA THR A 80 -0.01 -2.23 6.99
C THR A 80 -0.44 -0.85 7.45
N TYR A 81 -1.31 -0.21 6.67
CA TYR A 81 -1.84 1.12 6.94
C TYR A 81 -3.32 1.20 6.59
N GLU A 82 -3.98 2.23 7.07
CA GLU A 82 -5.34 2.59 6.67
C GLU A 82 -5.37 3.99 6.06
N VAL A 83 -6.31 4.21 5.15
CA VAL A 83 -6.62 5.56 4.64
C VAL A 83 -7.68 6.14 5.56
N VAL A 84 -7.33 7.21 6.27
CA VAL A 84 -8.21 7.93 7.19
C VAL A 84 -9.03 8.97 6.42
N GLU A 85 -8.41 9.66 5.47
CA GLU A 85 -9.04 10.63 4.58
C GLU A 85 -8.39 10.57 3.19
N GLY A 86 -9.19 10.74 2.14
CA GLY A 86 -8.71 10.76 0.76
C GLY A 86 -9.85 10.99 -0.24
N PRO A 87 -9.53 11.18 -1.53
CA PRO A 87 -10.51 11.49 -2.58
C PRO A 87 -11.36 10.29 -3.00
N LEU A 88 -10.95 9.06 -2.66
CA LEU A 88 -11.65 7.85 -3.07
C LEU A 88 -12.97 7.69 -2.30
N PRO A 89 -14.10 7.38 -2.98
CA PRO A 89 -15.40 7.19 -2.34
C PRO A 89 -15.49 5.79 -1.70
N VAL A 90 -14.70 5.56 -0.65
CA VAL A 90 -14.56 4.27 0.04
C VAL A 90 -14.51 4.44 1.56
N SER A 91 -14.89 3.41 2.31
CA SER A 91 -14.69 3.29 3.75
C SER A 91 -13.86 2.06 4.12
N ASP A 92 -13.41 2.00 5.38
CA ASP A 92 -12.72 0.84 5.97
C ASP A 92 -11.48 0.41 5.17
N TYR A 93 -10.81 1.39 4.55
CA TYR A 93 -9.67 1.13 3.68
C TYR A 93 -8.47 0.69 4.50
N ARG A 94 -7.97 -0.51 4.23
CA ARG A 94 -6.75 -1.05 4.82
C ARG A 94 -5.91 -1.71 3.74
N ALA A 95 -4.64 -1.35 3.68
CA ALA A 95 -3.70 -1.88 2.71
C ALA A 95 -2.45 -2.45 3.38
N THR A 96 -1.88 -3.48 2.75
CA THR A 96 -0.66 -4.13 3.18
C THR A 96 0.32 -4.22 2.02
N LEU A 97 1.53 -3.72 2.22
CA LEU A 97 2.67 -3.92 1.34
C LEU A 97 3.61 -4.93 2.00
N SER A 98 4.02 -5.96 1.27
CA SER A 98 4.92 -6.99 1.79
C SER A 98 5.91 -7.47 0.73
N CYS A 99 7.04 -8.02 1.18
CA CYS A 99 8.07 -8.58 0.32
C CYS A 99 8.45 -9.98 0.82
N VAL A 100 8.40 -10.96 -0.06
CA VAL A 100 8.69 -12.37 0.24
C VAL A 100 9.90 -12.81 -0.55
N ALA A 101 10.82 -13.55 0.09
CA ALA A 101 11.99 -14.07 -0.58
C ALA A 101 11.59 -15.26 -1.47
N GLU A 102 12.18 -15.33 -2.66
CA GLU A 102 12.00 -16.40 -3.65
C GLU A 102 13.38 -16.99 -4.01
N ALA A 103 13.42 -18.11 -4.74
CA ALA A 103 14.68 -18.78 -5.06
C ALA A 103 15.67 -17.88 -5.85
N ASP A 104 15.16 -17.09 -6.79
CA ASP A 104 15.94 -16.24 -7.71
C ASP A 104 15.69 -14.74 -7.48
N GLY A 105 15.30 -14.35 -6.26
CA GLY A 105 15.07 -12.94 -5.90
C GLY A 105 13.96 -12.78 -4.87
N CYS A 106 13.01 -11.91 -5.15
CA CYS A 106 11.88 -11.68 -4.25
C CYS A 106 10.59 -11.36 -5.00
N ARG A 107 9.47 -11.44 -4.27
CA ARG A 107 8.16 -11.04 -4.74
C ARG A 107 7.58 -9.99 -3.82
N VAL A 108 7.21 -8.84 -4.38
CA VAL A 108 6.51 -7.78 -3.66
C VAL A 108 5.01 -7.95 -3.89
N PHE A 109 4.24 -7.98 -2.81
CA PHE A 109 2.77 -8.02 -2.82
C PHE A 109 2.23 -6.72 -2.25
N TRP A 110 1.22 -6.17 -2.92
CA TRP A 110 0.46 -5.03 -2.41
C TRP A 110 -1.02 -5.34 -2.52
N SER A 111 -1.71 -5.31 -1.39
CA SER A 111 -3.14 -5.58 -1.33
C SER A 111 -3.89 -4.54 -0.53
N ALA A 112 -5.18 -4.43 -0.80
CA ALA A 112 -6.12 -3.61 -0.07
C ALA A 112 -7.49 -4.25 0.05
N TYR A 113 -8.10 -3.99 1.19
CA TYR A 113 -9.51 -4.15 1.46
C TYR A 113 -10.14 -2.76 1.65
N PHE A 114 -11.35 -2.57 1.13
CA PHE A 114 -12.18 -1.38 1.36
C PHE A 114 -13.62 -1.65 0.92
N THR A 115 -14.54 -0.81 1.41
CA THR A 115 -15.95 -0.81 1.03
C THR A 115 -16.24 0.41 0.13
N PRO A 116 -16.51 0.23 -1.18
CA PRO A 116 -16.94 1.32 -2.04
C PRO A 116 -18.31 1.87 -1.65
N ALA A 117 -18.53 3.16 -1.91
CA ALA A 117 -19.88 3.72 -1.93
C ALA A 117 -20.78 2.98 -2.93
N GLU A 118 -22.08 2.90 -2.66
CA GLU A 118 -23.04 2.09 -3.46
C GLU A 118 -23.07 2.49 -4.94
N ASP A 119 -22.86 3.76 -5.25
CA ASP A 119 -22.86 4.34 -6.59
C ASP A 119 -21.48 4.38 -7.26
N ALA A 120 -20.41 4.02 -6.55
CA ALA A 120 -19.04 4.06 -7.07
C ALA A 120 -18.72 2.91 -8.04
N GLY A 121 -19.53 1.84 -8.03
CA GLY A 121 -19.33 0.68 -8.91
C GLY A 121 -17.94 0.06 -8.74
N ARG A 122 -17.18 -0.05 -9.86
CA ARG A 122 -15.81 -0.59 -9.89
C ARG A 122 -14.72 0.49 -9.92
N VAL A 123 -15.09 1.77 -9.91
CA VAL A 123 -14.14 2.86 -10.07
C VAL A 123 -13.04 2.83 -9.00
N PRO A 124 -13.33 2.61 -7.70
CA PRO A 124 -12.27 2.54 -6.70
C PRO A 124 -11.33 1.34 -6.88
N ASP A 125 -11.84 0.17 -7.29
CA ASP A 125 -11.02 -1.01 -7.60
C ASP A 125 -10.02 -0.73 -8.72
N ASP A 126 -10.49 -0.06 -9.78
CA ASP A 126 -9.68 0.21 -10.96
C ASP A 126 -8.63 1.28 -10.65
N ILE A 127 -8.97 2.33 -9.88
CA ILE A 127 -8.01 3.35 -9.44
C ILE A 127 -6.93 2.75 -8.53
N VAL A 128 -7.32 2.02 -7.48
CA VAL A 128 -6.37 1.39 -6.54
C VAL A 128 -5.50 0.36 -7.25
N GLY A 129 -6.10 -0.46 -8.12
CA GLY A 129 -5.38 -1.43 -8.94
C GLY A 129 -4.34 -0.77 -9.85
N ALA A 130 -4.71 0.30 -10.55
CA ALA A 130 -3.80 1.04 -11.42
C ALA A 130 -2.65 1.70 -10.64
N PHE A 131 -2.94 2.29 -9.48
CA PHE A 131 -1.93 2.86 -8.60
C PHE A 131 -0.89 1.79 -8.21
N TYR A 132 -1.32 0.61 -7.74
CA TYR A 132 -0.42 -0.48 -7.39
C TYR A 132 0.39 -1.00 -8.57
N GLU A 133 -0.25 -1.18 -9.74
CA GLU A 133 0.44 -1.61 -10.96
C GLU A 133 1.54 -0.64 -11.40
N ILE A 134 1.31 0.67 -11.28
CA ILE A 134 2.29 1.70 -11.63
C ILE A 134 3.49 1.66 -10.68
N GLY A 135 3.25 1.61 -9.36
CA GLY A 135 4.31 1.50 -8.37
C GLY A 135 5.14 0.23 -8.53
N LEU A 136 4.48 -0.92 -8.65
CA LEU A 136 5.16 -2.21 -8.80
C LEU A 136 5.93 -2.32 -10.12
N ARG A 137 5.45 -1.68 -11.20
CA ARG A 137 6.18 -1.60 -12.47
C ARG A 137 7.48 -0.80 -12.32
N ALA A 138 7.46 0.32 -11.60
CA ALA A 138 8.66 1.10 -11.34
C ALA A 138 9.71 0.29 -10.55
N LEU A 139 9.27 -0.54 -9.61
CA LEU A 139 10.17 -1.47 -8.92
C LEU A 139 10.78 -2.49 -9.88
N ARG A 140 9.99 -3.05 -10.81
CA ARG A 140 10.52 -3.96 -11.83
C ARG A 140 11.51 -3.30 -12.79
N GLU A 141 11.30 -2.05 -13.16
CA GLU A 141 12.25 -1.31 -13.99
C GLU A 141 13.58 -1.06 -13.25
N ARG A 142 13.55 -1.02 -11.91
CA ARG A 142 14.72 -0.81 -11.06
C ARG A 142 15.45 -2.09 -10.65
N PHE A 143 14.72 -3.18 -10.44
CA PHE A 143 15.21 -4.43 -9.83
C PHE A 143 14.99 -5.69 -10.67
N GLY A 144 14.35 -5.57 -11.84
CA GLY A 144 14.07 -6.67 -12.76
C GLY A 144 15.16 -6.91 -13.79
#